data_AF-A0A916FWD2-F1
#
_entry.id   AF-A0A916FWD2-F1
#
_cell.length_a   1.000
_cell.length_b   1.000
_cell.length_c   1.000
_cell.angle_alpha   90.00
_cell.angle_beta   90.00
_cell.angle_gamma   90.00
#
_symmetry.space_group_name_H-M   'P 1'
#
loop_
_entity.id
_entity.type
_entity.pdbx_description
1 polymer ?
#
loop_
_entity_poly.entity_id
_entity_poly.type
_entity_poly.pdbx_seq_one_letter_code
_entity_poly.pdbx_strand_id
1 'polypeptide(L)'
;MPHSKVTPKRQKLAVRRQSRNSKRAIPAITPIGSDAPVSKTLPKAVRRIVRELRPQKIILFGSYAYGNPTPDSDVDLLVIMESDAPRTERFLAVARLLRPRVFPLDLLVHTPKEIHHSLTHRDFFIQEITSRGKVLYERSG
;
A
#
# COMPACT_ATOMS: atom_id res chain seq x y z
N MET A 1 48.34 13.67 -36.57
CA MET A 1 48.17 13.94 -35.13
C MET A 1 46.68 14.15 -34.84
N PRO A 2 45.91 13.17 -34.35
CA PRO A 2 44.55 13.41 -33.88
C PRO A 2 44.52 13.59 -32.35
N HIS A 3 43.85 14.65 -31.90
CA HIS A 3 43.54 14.88 -30.48
C HIS A 3 42.29 14.08 -30.08
N SER A 4 42.43 13.28 -29.02
CA SER A 4 41.38 12.50 -28.37
C SER A 4 40.23 13.38 -27.83
N LYS A 5 38.99 13.04 -28.19
CA LYS A 5 37.80 13.45 -27.44
C LYS A 5 37.47 12.39 -26.39
N VAL A 6 37.66 12.73 -25.13
CA VAL A 6 37.14 11.96 -23.99
C VAL A 6 35.66 12.33 -23.81
N THR A 7 34.78 11.33 -23.72
CA THR A 7 33.44 11.50 -23.16
C THR A 7 33.25 10.52 -22.00
N PRO A 8 32.75 10.97 -20.82
CA PRO A 8 32.19 10.06 -19.85
C PRO A 8 30.67 10.21 -19.82
N LYS A 9 29.94 9.20 -20.32
CA LYS A 9 28.51 9.03 -20.07
C LYS A 9 28.23 7.61 -19.59
N ARG A 10 28.59 7.28 -18.35
CA ARG A 10 28.16 6.01 -17.71
C ARG A 10 27.74 6.06 -16.24
N GLN A 11 27.72 7.22 -15.57
CA GLN A 11 27.40 7.27 -14.13
C GLN A 11 25.96 7.67 -13.76
N LYS A 12 25.13 8.19 -14.67
CA LYS A 12 23.77 8.70 -14.31
C LYS A 12 22.66 7.64 -14.20
N LEU A 13 22.88 6.38 -14.59
CA LEU A 13 21.81 5.37 -14.63
C LEU A 13 21.58 4.64 -13.29
N ALA A 14 22.59 4.51 -12.44
CA ALA A 14 22.50 3.77 -11.17
C ALA A 14 21.74 4.54 -10.08
N VAL A 15 21.95 5.87 -9.99
CA VAL A 15 21.35 6.73 -8.96
C VAL A 15 19.82 6.80 -9.07
N ARG A 16 19.27 6.76 -10.30
CA ARG A 16 17.81 6.76 -10.55
C ARG A 16 17.10 5.47 -10.14
N ARG A 17 17.80 4.33 -10.08
CA ARG A 17 17.20 3.04 -9.67
C ARG A 17 17.19 2.88 -8.15
N GLN A 18 18.22 3.35 -7.45
CA GLN A 18 18.28 3.31 -5.97
C GLN A 18 17.23 4.23 -5.31
N SER A 19 17.03 5.44 -5.83
CA SER A 19 16.03 6.39 -5.30
C SER A 19 14.56 5.93 -5.47
N ARG A 20 14.27 5.12 -6.50
CA ARG A 20 12.93 4.54 -6.71
C ARG A 20 12.62 3.38 -5.76
N ASN A 21 13.65 2.68 -5.28
CA ASN A 21 13.47 1.51 -4.42
C ASN A 21 13.20 1.91 -2.96
N SER A 22 13.84 2.97 -2.47
CA SER A 22 13.64 3.50 -1.12
C SER A 22 12.25 4.11 -0.91
N LYS A 23 11.66 4.75 -1.93
CA LYS A 23 10.27 5.27 -1.87
C LYS A 23 9.19 4.19 -1.82
N ARG A 24 9.50 2.95 -2.19
CA ARG A 24 8.54 1.81 -2.17
C ARG A 24 8.57 1.01 -0.88
N ALA A 25 9.63 1.12 -0.07
CA ALA A 25 9.74 0.37 1.16
C ALA A 25 8.66 0.81 2.17
N ILE A 26 8.09 -0.16 2.90
CA ILE A 26 7.24 0.10 4.05
C ILE A 26 8.16 0.55 5.20
N PRO A 27 7.90 1.70 5.86
CA PRO A 27 8.68 2.15 7.01
C PRO A 27 8.78 1.07 8.11
N ALA A 28 9.98 0.93 8.69
CA ALA A 28 10.26 -0.06 9.74
C ALA A 28 9.96 0.50 11.14
N ILE A 29 8.76 1.05 11.34
CA ILE A 29 8.27 1.53 12.63
C ILE A 29 7.57 0.39 13.37
N THR A 30 7.83 0.27 14.67
CA THR A 30 7.14 -0.66 15.57
C THR A 30 6.04 0.11 16.30
N PRO A 31 4.76 -0.25 16.10
CA PRO A 31 3.67 0.40 16.81
C PRO A 31 3.72 0.12 18.32
N ILE A 32 3.13 1.00 19.12
CA ILE A 32 2.99 0.78 20.56
C ILE A 32 2.26 -0.54 20.82
N GLY A 33 2.78 -1.34 21.75
CA GLY A 33 2.20 -2.63 22.13
C GLY A 33 2.39 -3.75 21.10
N SER A 34 3.28 -3.58 20.11
CA SER A 34 3.59 -4.59 19.10
C SER A 34 5.03 -5.11 19.21
N ASP A 35 5.23 -6.40 18.92
CA ASP A 35 6.56 -7.04 19.04
C ASP A 35 7.47 -6.86 17.81
N ALA A 36 6.91 -6.35 16.70
CA ALA A 36 7.61 -6.28 15.43
C ALA A 36 7.19 -5.07 14.59
N PRO A 37 8.08 -4.55 13.73
CA PRO A 37 7.77 -3.42 12.88
C PRO A 37 6.75 -3.78 11.79
N VAL A 38 5.98 -2.77 11.36
CA VAL A 38 4.96 -2.90 10.30
C VAL A 38 5.55 -3.48 9.01
N SER A 39 6.79 -3.12 8.67
CA SER A 39 7.50 -3.68 7.50
C SER A 39 7.65 -5.21 7.52
N LYS A 40 7.58 -5.85 8.70
CA LYS A 40 7.61 -7.32 8.85
C LYS A 40 6.23 -7.94 9.02
N THR A 41 5.29 -7.25 9.65
CA THR A 41 3.95 -7.78 9.97
C THR A 41 2.94 -7.55 8.85
N LEU A 42 2.95 -6.38 8.20
CA LEU A 42 2.01 -6.04 7.14
C LEU A 42 2.08 -6.99 5.93
N PRO A 43 3.25 -7.43 5.43
CA PRO A 43 3.30 -8.43 4.36
C PRO A 43 2.61 -9.76 4.72
N LYS A 44 2.61 -10.15 6.00
CA LYS A 44 1.89 -11.36 6.47
C LYS A 44 0.38 -11.15 6.42
N ALA A 45 -0.09 -9.99 6.87
CA ALA A 45 -1.50 -9.59 6.80
C ALA A 45 -2.00 -9.56 5.35
N VAL A 46 -1.26 -8.91 4.44
CA VAL A 46 -1.57 -8.85 3.00
C VAL A 46 -1.70 -10.25 2.41
N ARG A 47 -0.74 -11.15 2.67
CA ARG A 47 -0.81 -12.54 2.18
C ARG A 47 -2.05 -13.28 2.67
N ARG A 48 -2.46 -13.06 3.93
CA ARG A 48 -3.68 -13.68 4.48
C ARG A 48 -4.93 -13.16 3.77
N ILE A 49 -5.06 -11.85 3.57
CA ILE A 49 -6.18 -11.26 2.82
C ILE A 49 -6.21 -11.81 1.39
N VAL A 50 -5.05 -11.85 0.71
CA VAL A 50 -4.94 -12.34 -0.67
C VAL A 50 -5.40 -13.78 -0.80
N ARG A 51 -4.95 -14.65 0.12
CA ARG A 51 -5.26 -16.08 0.09
C ARG A 51 -6.75 -16.36 0.32
N GLU A 52 -7.36 -15.70 1.30
CA GLU A 52 -8.72 -16.03 1.75
C GLU A 52 -9.81 -15.28 0.97
N LEU A 53 -9.55 -14.03 0.56
CA LEU A 53 -10.58 -13.16 -0.04
C LEU A 53 -10.32 -12.81 -1.51
N ARG A 54 -9.15 -13.15 -2.05
CA ARG A 54 -8.80 -12.95 -3.47
C ARG A 54 -9.16 -11.55 -4.00
N PRO A 55 -8.75 -10.47 -3.31
CA PRO A 55 -9.06 -9.11 -3.73
C PRO A 55 -8.45 -8.81 -5.10
N GLN A 56 -8.95 -7.77 -5.76
CA GLN A 56 -8.33 -7.24 -6.97
C GLN A 56 -7.08 -6.43 -6.63
N LYS A 57 -7.12 -5.62 -5.57
CA LYS A 57 -6.02 -4.72 -5.21
C LYS A 57 -6.00 -4.44 -3.70
N ILE A 58 -4.81 -4.25 -3.16
CA ILE A 58 -4.59 -3.76 -1.78
C ILE A 58 -3.62 -2.58 -1.86
N ILE A 59 -4.04 -1.43 -1.33
CA ILE A 59 -3.27 -0.19 -1.31
C ILE A 59 -3.04 0.22 0.14
N LEU A 60 -1.80 0.47 0.51
CA LEU A 60 -1.43 1.17 1.73
C LEU A 60 -1.50 2.68 1.47
N PHE A 61 -2.19 3.41 2.33
CA PHE A 61 -2.26 4.87 2.24
C PHE A 61 -1.84 5.53 3.56
N GLY A 62 -2.06 6.84 3.68
CA GLY A 62 -1.78 7.57 4.91
C GLY A 62 -0.30 7.64 5.25
N SER A 63 -0.01 7.65 6.55
CA SER A 63 1.31 7.96 7.11
C SER A 63 2.38 6.98 6.61
N TYR A 64 2.10 5.67 6.60
CA TYR A 64 3.03 4.63 6.14
C TYR A 64 3.26 4.62 4.62
N ALA A 65 2.38 5.23 3.84
CA ALA A 65 2.54 5.35 2.39
C ALA A 65 3.34 6.59 1.98
N TYR A 66 2.88 7.77 2.34
CA TYR A 66 3.41 9.05 1.85
C TYR A 66 3.54 10.14 2.92
N GLY A 67 3.26 9.82 4.18
CA GLY A 67 3.49 10.69 5.33
C GLY A 67 4.76 10.32 6.11
N ASN A 68 4.73 10.60 7.41
CA ASN A 68 5.81 10.30 8.35
C ASN A 68 5.24 9.51 9.55
N PRO A 69 5.20 8.18 9.49
CA PRO A 69 4.55 7.38 10.52
C PRO A 69 5.34 7.41 11.83
N THR A 70 4.60 7.37 12.93
CA THR A 70 5.10 7.28 14.32
C THR A 70 4.66 5.95 14.94
N PRO A 71 5.18 5.56 16.12
CA PRO A 71 4.69 4.40 16.85
C PRO A 71 3.19 4.42 17.19
N ASP A 72 2.57 5.61 17.22
CA ASP A 72 1.13 5.79 17.43
C ASP A 72 0.31 5.73 16.13
N SER A 73 0.97 5.70 14.97
CA SER A 73 0.26 5.73 13.69
C SER A 73 -0.41 4.41 13.36
N ASP A 74 -1.65 4.49 12.88
CA ASP A 74 -2.37 3.37 12.27
C ASP A 74 -1.77 2.95 10.92
N VAL A 75 -1.99 1.68 10.59
CA VAL A 75 -1.79 1.15 9.24
C VAL A 75 -3.08 1.32 8.45
N ASP A 76 -3.08 2.20 7.47
CA ASP A 76 -4.24 2.49 6.63
C ASP A 76 -4.29 1.61 5.37
N LEU A 77 -5.32 0.78 5.22
CA LEU A 77 -5.48 -0.10 4.06
C LEU A 77 -6.77 0.15 3.29
N LEU A 78 -6.65 0.27 1.96
CA LEU A 78 -7.76 0.14 1.04
C LEU A 78 -7.69 -1.23 0.36
N VAL A 79 -8.70 -2.05 0.59
CA VAL A 79 -8.89 -3.35 -0.08
C VAL A 79 -9.99 -3.19 -1.13
N ILE A 80 -9.67 -3.51 -2.38
CA ILE A 80 -10.60 -3.47 -3.50
C ILE A 80 -10.90 -4.91 -3.91
N MET A 81 -12.17 -5.34 -3.81
CA MET A 81 -12.59 -6.70 -4.15
C MET A 81 -14.03 -6.73 -4.70
N GLU A 82 -14.29 -7.63 -5.63
CA GLU A 82 -15.65 -7.89 -6.12
C GLU A 82 -16.50 -8.50 -5.00
N SER A 83 -17.72 -7.99 -4.81
CA SER A 83 -18.65 -8.46 -3.79
C SER A 83 -20.00 -7.76 -3.89
N ASP A 84 -21.08 -8.53 -3.78
CA ASP A 84 -22.46 -8.00 -3.64
C ASP A 84 -22.86 -7.75 -2.17
N ALA A 85 -22.05 -8.21 -1.20
CA ALA A 85 -22.31 -7.99 0.22
C ALA A 85 -22.26 -6.50 0.62
N PRO A 86 -23.02 -6.09 1.65
CA PRO A 86 -22.96 -4.74 2.22
C PRO A 86 -21.56 -4.35 2.68
N ARG A 87 -21.25 -3.05 2.66
CA ARG A 87 -19.94 -2.51 3.05
C ARG A 87 -19.46 -3.00 4.42
N THR A 88 -20.35 -3.04 5.40
CA THR A 88 -20.05 -3.49 6.77
C THR A 88 -19.62 -4.96 6.81
N GLU A 89 -20.26 -5.83 6.03
CA GLU A 89 -19.91 -7.25 5.98
C GLU A 89 -18.55 -7.46 5.32
N ARG A 90 -18.28 -6.73 4.23
CA ARG A 90 -16.96 -6.73 3.57
C ARG A 90 -15.85 -6.27 4.51
N PHE A 91 -16.09 -5.19 5.26
CA PHE A 91 -15.18 -4.72 6.30
C PHE A 91 -14.94 -5.81 7.37
N LEU A 92 -16.02 -6.40 7.90
CA LEU A 92 -15.92 -7.45 8.91
C LEU A 92 -15.18 -8.69 8.41
N ALA A 93 -15.36 -9.10 7.15
CA ALA A 93 -14.66 -10.22 6.56
C ALA A 93 -13.13 -10.01 6.59
N VAL A 94 -12.66 -8.86 6.12
CA VAL A 94 -11.24 -8.52 6.16
C VAL A 94 -10.74 -8.32 7.60
N ALA A 95 -11.47 -7.57 8.43
CA ALA A 95 -11.07 -7.29 9.81
C ALA A 95 -10.95 -8.56 10.66
N ARG A 96 -11.84 -9.55 10.47
CA ARG A 96 -11.79 -10.83 11.20
C ARG A 96 -10.58 -11.66 10.82
N LEU A 97 -10.17 -11.64 9.54
CA LEU A 97 -8.96 -12.32 9.08
C LEU A 97 -7.69 -11.73 9.68
N LEU A 98 -7.70 -10.49 10.12
CA LEU A 98 -6.54 -9.83 10.72
C LEU A 98 -6.47 -9.95 12.24
N ARG A 99 -7.29 -10.83 12.85
CA ARG A 99 -7.19 -11.15 14.28
C ARG A 99 -6.21 -12.31 14.57
N PRO A 100 -5.49 -12.27 15.71
CA PRO A 100 -5.36 -11.12 16.62
C PRO A 100 -4.63 -9.95 15.94
N ARG A 101 -5.00 -8.70 16.29
CA ARG A 101 -4.38 -7.52 15.68
C ARG A 101 -2.95 -7.36 16.21
N VAL A 102 -1.99 -7.24 15.29
CA VAL A 102 -0.55 -7.08 15.59
C VAL A 102 -0.02 -5.68 15.25
N PHE A 103 -0.92 -4.78 14.87
CA PHE A 103 -0.72 -3.34 14.69
C PHE A 103 -2.08 -2.62 14.69
N PRO A 104 -2.12 -1.32 15.04
CA PRO A 104 -3.29 -0.46 14.85
C PRO A 104 -3.64 -0.35 13.36
N LEU A 105 -4.93 -0.39 13.01
CA LEU A 105 -5.38 -0.57 11.62
C LEU A 105 -6.69 0.17 11.37
N ASP A 106 -6.64 1.04 10.36
CA ASP A 106 -7.79 1.64 9.70
C ASP A 106 -7.99 1.01 8.32
N LEU A 107 -9.23 0.62 8.03
CA LEU A 107 -9.52 -0.26 6.90
C LEU A 107 -10.73 0.24 6.10
N LEU A 108 -10.52 0.41 4.81
CA LEU A 108 -11.55 0.65 3.81
C LEU A 108 -11.67 -0.58 2.90
N VAL A 109 -12.91 -1.01 2.65
CA VAL A 109 -13.18 -2.14 1.74
C VAL A 109 -14.23 -1.72 0.71
N HIS A 110 -13.80 -1.63 -0.54
CA HIS A 110 -14.61 -1.13 -1.65
C HIS A 110 -14.71 -2.15 -2.79
N THR A 111 -15.78 -2.06 -3.56
CA THR A 111 -15.87 -2.76 -4.84
C THR A 111 -15.17 -1.96 -5.94
N PRO A 112 -14.74 -2.59 -7.04
CA PRO A 112 -14.23 -1.88 -8.20
C PRO A 112 -15.22 -0.84 -8.76
N LYS A 113 -16.52 -1.16 -8.73
CA LYS A 113 -17.61 -0.24 -9.12
C LYS A 113 -17.67 1.01 -8.24
N GLU A 114 -17.55 0.85 -6.92
CA GLU A 114 -17.52 1.99 -5.98
C GLU A 114 -16.29 2.86 -6.20
N ILE A 115 -15.11 2.26 -6.42
CA ILE A 115 -13.89 3.01 -6.73
C ILE A 115 -14.05 3.80 -8.03
N HIS A 116 -14.56 3.17 -9.09
CA HIS A 116 -14.82 3.85 -10.36
C HIS A 116 -15.77 5.04 -10.17
N HIS A 117 -16.87 4.82 -9.45
CA HIS A 117 -17.84 5.87 -9.13
C HIS A 117 -17.20 7.03 -8.33
N SER A 118 -16.42 6.74 -7.28
CA SER A 118 -15.72 7.78 -6.50
C SER A 118 -14.76 8.59 -7.39
N LEU A 119 -14.02 7.93 -8.28
CA LEU A 119 -13.08 8.62 -9.17
C LEU A 119 -13.79 9.50 -10.22
N THR A 120 -14.92 9.04 -10.79
CA THR A 120 -15.69 9.84 -11.76
C THR A 120 -16.33 11.07 -11.10
N HIS A 121 -16.71 10.96 -9.83
CA HIS A 121 -17.29 12.07 -9.05
C HIS A 121 -16.25 12.92 -8.31
N ARG A 122 -14.96 12.73 -8.61
CA ARG A 122 -13.85 13.51 -8.03
C ARG A 122 -13.79 13.47 -6.50
N ASP A 123 -14.05 12.31 -5.92
CA ASP A 123 -13.77 12.05 -4.51
C ASP A 123 -12.27 12.23 -4.25
N PHE A 124 -11.89 13.35 -3.65
CA PHE A 124 -10.50 13.72 -3.41
C PHE A 124 -9.76 12.69 -2.56
N PHE A 125 -10.45 12.03 -1.63
CA PHE A 125 -9.82 11.07 -0.73
C PHE A 125 -9.46 9.78 -1.50
N ILE A 126 -10.38 9.24 -2.29
CA ILE A 126 -10.08 8.08 -3.15
C ILE A 126 -9.05 8.43 -4.22
N GLN A 127 -9.09 9.65 -4.78
CA GLN A 127 -8.07 10.12 -5.71
C GLN A 127 -6.67 10.19 -5.05
N GLU A 128 -6.57 10.69 -3.83
CA GLU A 128 -5.31 10.74 -3.09
C GLU A 128 -4.77 9.33 -2.84
N ILE A 129 -5.60 8.44 -2.30
CA ILE A 129 -5.23 7.05 -2.01
C ILE A 129 -4.73 6.33 -3.26
N THR A 130 -5.47 6.45 -4.38
CA THR A 130 -5.14 5.73 -5.62
C THR A 130 -3.95 6.34 -6.36
N SER A 131 -3.66 7.62 -6.19
CA SER A 131 -2.53 8.30 -6.86
C SER A 131 -1.23 8.25 -6.05
N ARG A 132 -1.30 8.37 -4.73
CA ARG A 132 -0.12 8.47 -3.84
C ARG A 132 0.13 7.19 -3.04
N GLY A 133 -0.89 6.36 -2.85
CA GLY A 133 -0.79 5.14 -2.08
C GLY A 133 0.23 4.15 -2.64
N LYS A 134 0.73 3.27 -1.78
CA LYS A 134 1.62 2.17 -2.14
C LYS A 134 0.78 0.93 -2.45
N VAL A 135 0.79 0.49 -3.69
CA VAL A 135 0.17 -0.80 -4.07
C VAL A 135 0.97 -1.94 -3.44
N LEU A 136 0.34 -2.65 -2.51
CA LEU A 136 0.92 -3.81 -1.82
C LEU A 136 0.63 -5.12 -2.56
N TYR A 137 -0.50 -5.16 -3.26
CA TYR A 137 -0.92 -6.27 -4.09
C TYR A 137 -1.85 -5.77 -5.20
N GLU A 138 -1.71 -6.33 -6.39
CA GLU A 138 -2.61 -6.15 -7.52
C GLU A 138 -2.67 -7.47 -8.28
N ARG A 139 -3.89 -7.98 -8.49
CA ARG A 139 -4.10 -9.19 -9.28
C ARG A 139 -3.80 -8.86 -10.74
N SER A 140 -2.83 -9.55 -11.32
CA SER A 140 -2.63 -9.54 -12.77
C SER A 140 -3.87 -10.13 -13.43
N GLY A 141 -4.47 -9.37 -14.34
CA GLY A 141 -5.58 -9.83 -15.19
C GLY A 141 -5.11 -10.84 -16.22
#